data_AF-A1SL18-F1
#
_entry.id   AF-A1SL18-F1
#
_cell.length_a   1.000
_cell.length_b   1.000
_cell.length_c   1.000
_cell.angle_alpha   90.00
_cell.angle_beta   90.00
_cell.angle_gamma   90.00
#
_symmetry.space_group_name_H-M   'P 1'
#
loop_
_entity.id
_entity.type
_entity.pdbx_description
1 polymer ?
#
loop_
_entity_poly.entity_id
_entity_poly.type
_entity_poly.pdbx_seq_one_letter_code
_entity_poly.pdbx_strand_id
1 'polypeptide(L)'
;MPAWAIALAVLVLGPALGPGYLLTYDMVWVPDLALRSDFLGLGSALPRAVPSDAVVAVLDEVLPGMLLQKVVLVGALVAGGLGAARLAGRSPVARLVAVGGYAWSPYVVERLWIGHWPLLLCWAVLPWLVAEGIRLRADPRIGAAVPFLLLAGSLSANAGLMAAATLLAVGATRATAARLLALVVAANAPWVVAGLLHIDTATSSAAGAVFGLDAEGPLPAPLAALTLGGIWNAEVVPPSRELLVLPLVLTLSYAALAAVGARPLARRLGRRVMIALVALWAVGYVVAVLSWASPDAVGWLAGHVPGGGLLRDGTRSLALGAPLTATLVAAGVQSCAEWCAHRAAQLAVLAAGALLPLALMPDAAWGIGGRLEPADYPAPWAAARATLGDGRADLLVLPFTSYRAPVWNHDGKVLDPLPRYLRPDYIVNDQLAVDGRVIAGEDPRVPDVLAALALPDADDRADALAQLGIGAVVRDRTVPTTPAYDAAVGGTVVFDDGGLEVTVLDASIHEREAPSGWLVALGLAWAAFLGVAVHGMWNGWRAISSRMRTGPGSG
;
A
#
# COMPACT_ATOMS: atom_id res chain seq x y z
N MET A 1 6.57 24.52 -8.50
CA MET A 1 5.83 23.39 -7.90
C MET A 1 6.54 22.07 -8.01
N PRO A 2 6.90 21.58 -9.22
CA PRO A 2 7.59 20.29 -9.36
C PRO A 2 8.87 20.22 -8.52
N ALA A 3 9.70 21.27 -8.55
CA ALA A 3 10.91 21.35 -7.73
C ALA A 3 10.67 21.15 -6.22
N TRP A 4 9.58 21.70 -5.68
CA TRP A 4 9.25 21.53 -4.25
C TRP A 4 8.76 20.12 -3.95
N ALA A 5 7.90 19.55 -4.79
CA ALA A 5 7.45 18.17 -4.63
C ALA A 5 8.61 17.17 -4.74
N ILE A 6 9.54 17.38 -5.68
CA ILE A 6 10.75 16.58 -5.85
C ILE A 6 11.67 16.75 -4.63
N ALA A 7 11.89 17.98 -4.17
CA ALA A 7 12.73 18.25 -2.99
C ALA A 7 12.18 17.54 -1.74
N LEU A 8 10.87 17.60 -1.50
CA LEU A 8 10.24 16.86 -0.40
C LEU A 8 10.36 15.35 -0.58
N ALA A 9 10.14 14.81 -1.79
CA ALA A 9 10.29 13.38 -2.05
C ALA A 9 11.72 12.89 -1.78
N VAL A 10 12.73 13.64 -2.26
CA VAL A 10 14.14 13.36 -2.00
C VAL A 10 14.46 13.46 -0.52
N LEU A 11 13.93 14.47 0.17
CA LEU A 11 14.17 14.66 1.59
C LEU A 11 13.50 13.59 2.45
N VAL A 12 12.28 13.16 2.14
CA VAL A 12 11.57 12.08 2.85
C VAL A 12 12.27 10.74 2.63
N LEU A 13 12.68 10.43 1.39
CA LEU A 13 13.29 9.13 1.07
C LEU A 13 14.77 9.06 1.49
N GLY A 14 15.53 10.15 1.35
CA GLY A 14 16.91 10.24 1.81
C GLY A 14 17.79 9.06 1.34
N PRO A 15 18.41 8.31 2.27
CA PRO A 15 19.22 7.13 1.96
C PRO A 15 18.52 6.04 1.13
N ALA A 16 17.19 5.93 1.20
CA ALA A 16 16.42 4.93 0.44
C ALA A 16 16.56 5.05 -1.08
N LEU A 17 17.08 6.18 -1.58
CA LEU A 17 17.37 6.39 -3.00
C LEU A 17 18.72 5.78 -3.44
N GLY A 18 19.58 5.40 -2.48
CA GLY A 18 20.85 4.73 -2.71
C GLY A 18 20.71 3.35 -3.37
N PRO A 19 21.80 2.75 -3.89
CA PRO A 19 21.77 1.40 -4.48
C PRO A 19 21.24 0.36 -3.47
N GLY A 20 20.61 -0.70 -3.97
CA GLY A 20 19.91 -1.71 -3.18
C GLY A 20 18.39 -1.50 -3.10
N TYR A 21 17.72 -2.39 -2.37
CA TYR A 21 16.27 -2.42 -2.17
C TYR A 21 15.91 -1.86 -0.80
N LEU A 22 14.88 -1.02 -0.74
CA LEU A 22 14.31 -0.62 0.54
C LEU A 22 13.46 -1.78 1.08
N LEU A 23 13.92 -2.42 2.15
CA LEU A 23 13.28 -3.59 2.75
C LEU A 23 12.90 -3.30 4.20
N THR A 24 11.61 -3.05 4.43
CA THR A 24 11.10 -2.71 5.76
C THR A 24 9.66 -3.16 5.89
N TYR A 25 9.37 -3.94 6.93
CA TYR A 25 8.07 -4.56 7.17
C TYR A 25 7.49 -5.16 5.88
N ASP A 26 6.39 -4.61 5.36
CA ASP A 26 5.68 -5.13 4.19
C ASP A 26 6.28 -4.67 2.85
N MET A 27 7.31 -3.82 2.87
CA MET A 27 8.05 -3.38 1.70
C MET A 27 9.02 -4.48 1.27
N VAL A 28 8.53 -5.46 0.53
CA VAL A 28 9.37 -6.54 -0.02
C VAL A 28 9.37 -6.49 -1.54
N TRP A 29 10.49 -6.01 -2.09
CA TRP A 29 10.77 -5.92 -3.52
C TRP A 29 11.99 -6.77 -3.82
N VAL A 30 11.92 -7.59 -4.86
CA VAL A 30 13.00 -8.50 -5.27
C VAL A 30 13.51 -8.13 -6.66
N PRO A 31 14.70 -8.61 -7.08
CA PRO A 31 15.28 -8.24 -8.36
C PRO A 31 14.57 -8.78 -9.61
N ASP A 32 13.86 -9.89 -9.47
CA ASP A 32 13.11 -10.56 -10.54
C ASP A 32 11.91 -11.24 -9.87
N LEU A 33 10.80 -10.51 -9.75
CA LEU A 33 9.58 -11.04 -9.16
C LEU A 33 8.87 -11.95 -10.17
N ALA A 34 8.87 -13.26 -9.91
CA ALA A 34 8.21 -14.22 -10.79
C ALA A 34 6.69 -14.00 -10.81
N LEU A 35 6.09 -14.04 -12.00
CA LEU A 35 4.63 -14.05 -12.13
C LEU A 35 4.10 -15.46 -11.81
N ARG A 36 3.29 -15.55 -10.76
CA ARG A 36 2.87 -16.82 -10.17
C ARG A 36 1.36 -16.95 -10.04
N SER A 37 0.90 -18.16 -9.76
CA SER A 37 -0.53 -18.45 -9.68
C SER A 37 -1.17 -17.76 -8.46
N ASP A 38 -0.44 -17.68 -7.34
CA ASP A 38 -0.87 -16.99 -6.13
C ASP A 38 -1.14 -15.49 -6.37
N PHE A 39 -0.26 -14.82 -7.13
CA PHE A 39 -0.38 -13.41 -7.50
C PHE A 39 -1.52 -13.12 -8.48
N LEU A 40 -2.00 -14.15 -9.18
CA LEU A 40 -3.20 -14.08 -10.02
C LEU A 40 -4.49 -14.35 -9.24
N GLY A 41 -4.39 -14.68 -7.95
CA GLY A 41 -5.53 -14.98 -7.08
C GLY A 41 -5.90 -16.45 -7.01
N LEU A 42 -5.02 -17.36 -7.46
CA LEU A 42 -5.22 -18.81 -7.40
C LEU A 42 -4.60 -19.45 -6.15
N GLY A 43 -3.97 -18.67 -5.26
CA GLY A 43 -3.30 -19.16 -4.02
C GLY A 43 -4.26 -19.84 -3.03
N SER A 44 -3.74 -20.31 -1.89
CA SER A 44 -4.56 -20.80 -0.76
C SER A 44 -4.91 -19.69 0.24
N ALA A 45 -3.99 -18.74 0.41
CA ALA A 45 -4.15 -17.60 1.31
C ALA A 45 -5.04 -16.50 0.71
N LEU A 46 -5.53 -15.61 1.58
CA LEU A 46 -6.27 -14.44 1.13
C LEU A 46 -5.44 -13.56 0.17
N PRO A 47 -6.05 -13.02 -0.91
CA PRO A 47 -5.35 -12.37 -2.02
C PRO A 47 -4.91 -10.93 -1.68
N ARG A 48 -4.11 -10.76 -0.61
CA ARG A 48 -3.69 -9.46 -0.07
C ARG A 48 -2.81 -8.66 -1.03
N ALA A 49 -2.09 -9.35 -1.91
CA ALA A 49 -1.18 -8.76 -2.89
C ALA A 49 -1.71 -8.82 -4.34
N VAL A 50 -2.98 -9.18 -4.53
CA VAL A 50 -3.64 -9.13 -5.84
C VAL A 50 -4.30 -7.74 -5.97
N PRO A 51 -4.07 -6.98 -7.05
CA PRO A 51 -3.21 -7.26 -8.19
C PRO A 51 -1.76 -6.72 -8.07
N SER A 52 -1.35 -6.16 -6.92
CA SER A 52 -0.05 -5.46 -6.79
C SER A 52 1.14 -6.27 -7.25
N ASP A 53 1.30 -7.52 -6.77
CA ASP A 53 2.49 -8.32 -7.05
C ASP A 53 2.53 -8.78 -8.51
N ALA A 54 1.40 -9.17 -9.09
CA ALA A 54 1.33 -9.49 -10.52
C ALA A 54 1.62 -8.27 -11.42
N VAL A 55 1.18 -7.07 -11.02
CA VAL A 55 1.53 -5.84 -11.74
C VAL A 55 3.03 -5.56 -11.62
N VAL A 56 3.64 -5.73 -10.45
CA VAL A 56 5.08 -5.56 -10.27
C VAL A 56 5.86 -6.57 -11.09
N ALA A 57 5.49 -7.86 -11.04
CA ALA A 57 6.12 -8.92 -11.83
C ALA A 57 6.17 -8.60 -13.33
N VAL A 58 5.06 -8.08 -13.89
CA VAL A 58 5.02 -7.68 -15.31
C VAL A 58 5.84 -6.42 -15.60
N LEU A 59 5.89 -5.46 -14.67
CA LEU A 59 6.63 -4.21 -14.88
C LEU A 59 8.14 -4.38 -14.67
N ASP A 60 8.56 -5.33 -13.84
CA ASP A 60 9.95 -5.67 -13.56
C ASP A 60 10.68 -6.17 -14.83
N GLU A 61 9.96 -6.86 -15.72
CA GLU A 61 10.45 -7.28 -17.05
C GLU A 61 10.89 -6.11 -17.95
N VAL A 62 10.36 -4.91 -17.70
CA VAL A 62 10.69 -3.70 -18.47
C VAL A 62 11.69 -2.82 -17.75
N LEU A 63 11.63 -2.79 -16.41
CA LEU A 63 12.42 -1.91 -15.58
C LEU A 63 12.93 -2.68 -14.36
N PRO A 64 14.26 -2.77 -14.14
CA PRO A 64 14.80 -3.55 -13.03
C PRO A 64 14.14 -3.21 -11.69
N GLY A 65 13.81 -4.22 -10.89
CA GLY A 65 12.98 -4.10 -9.69
C GLY A 65 13.43 -3.01 -8.74
N MET A 66 14.74 -2.87 -8.53
CA MET A 66 15.33 -1.79 -7.73
C MET A 66 14.93 -0.39 -8.24
N LEU A 67 15.03 -0.17 -9.56
CA LEU A 67 14.69 1.11 -10.16
C LEU A 67 13.18 1.32 -10.17
N LEU A 68 12.40 0.26 -10.43
CA LEU A 68 10.94 0.31 -10.37
C LEU A 68 10.45 0.72 -8.98
N GLN A 69 11.03 0.16 -7.90
CA GLN A 69 10.72 0.53 -6.52
C GLN A 69 10.91 2.05 -6.30
N LYS A 70 12.09 2.56 -6.66
CA LYS A 70 12.43 3.98 -6.49
C LYS A 70 11.53 4.89 -7.30
N VAL A 71 11.21 4.50 -8.54
CA VAL A 71 10.27 5.24 -9.41
C VAL A 71 8.87 5.26 -8.80
N VAL A 72 8.39 4.15 -8.24
CA VAL A 72 7.10 4.08 -7.55
C VAL A 72 7.08 4.98 -6.32
N LEU A 73 8.10 4.92 -5.46
CA LEU A 73 8.15 5.71 -4.23
C LEU A 73 8.28 7.22 -4.52
N VAL A 74 9.24 7.63 -5.34
CA VAL A 74 9.41 9.04 -5.74
C VAL A 74 8.18 9.52 -6.51
N GLY A 75 7.69 8.70 -7.44
CA GLY A 75 6.53 8.99 -8.26
C GLY A 75 5.27 9.21 -7.43
N ALA A 76 5.02 8.38 -6.41
CA ALA A 76 3.88 8.53 -5.52
C ALA A 76 3.92 9.86 -4.76
N LEU A 77 5.05 10.21 -4.15
CA LEU A 77 5.21 11.46 -3.40
C LEU A 77 5.08 12.70 -4.30
N VAL A 78 5.75 12.69 -5.46
CA VAL A 78 5.73 13.80 -6.40
C VAL A 78 4.34 13.96 -7.03
N ALA A 79 3.74 12.86 -7.52
CA ALA A 79 2.42 12.89 -8.12
C ALA A 79 1.35 13.32 -7.10
N GLY A 80 1.39 12.78 -5.87
CA GLY A 80 0.48 13.18 -4.79
C GLY A 80 0.56 14.67 -4.49
N GLY A 81 1.78 15.20 -4.26
CA GLY A 81 1.99 16.63 -4.03
C GLY A 81 1.51 17.50 -5.20
N LEU A 82 1.82 17.12 -6.44
CA LEU A 82 1.37 17.85 -7.63
C LEU A 82 -0.17 17.82 -7.80
N GLY A 83 -0.81 16.71 -7.45
CA GLY A 83 -2.26 16.58 -7.41
C GLY A 83 -2.88 17.50 -6.37
N ALA A 84 -2.34 17.51 -5.16
CA ALA A 84 -2.78 18.41 -4.09
C ALA A 84 -2.63 19.89 -4.51
N ALA A 85 -1.50 20.25 -5.13
CA ALA A 85 -1.31 21.57 -5.73
C ALA A 85 -2.36 21.88 -6.81
N ARG A 86 -2.76 20.91 -7.64
CA ARG A 86 -3.80 21.15 -8.64
C ARG A 86 -5.14 21.50 -8.00
N LEU A 87 -5.51 20.83 -6.91
CA LEU A 87 -6.74 21.12 -6.17
C LEU A 87 -6.68 22.43 -5.38
N ALA A 88 -5.48 22.84 -4.96
CA ALA A 88 -5.23 24.10 -4.25
C ALA A 88 -5.44 25.36 -5.11
N GLY A 89 -5.73 25.21 -6.41
CA GLY A 89 -6.05 26.32 -7.31
C GLY A 89 -4.82 26.94 -7.98
N ARG A 90 -4.93 28.22 -8.37
CA ARG A 90 -3.88 28.91 -9.17
C ARG A 90 -2.83 29.63 -8.33
N SER A 91 -3.10 29.92 -7.06
CA SER A 91 -2.16 30.60 -6.18
C SER A 91 -0.88 29.76 -6.04
N PRO A 92 0.30 30.22 -6.48
CA PRO A 92 1.55 29.46 -6.36
C PRO A 92 1.84 29.04 -4.92
N VAL A 93 1.34 29.82 -3.97
CA VAL A 93 1.66 29.62 -2.57
C VAL A 93 0.73 28.64 -1.90
N ALA A 94 -0.58 28.72 -2.15
CA ALA A 94 -1.50 27.67 -1.71
C ALA A 94 -1.05 26.31 -2.26
N ARG A 95 -0.46 26.28 -3.46
CA ARG A 95 0.13 25.08 -4.04
C ARG A 95 1.37 24.58 -3.29
N LEU A 96 2.21 25.47 -2.75
CA LEU A 96 3.37 25.08 -1.92
C LEU A 96 2.92 24.48 -0.60
N VAL A 97 1.97 25.11 0.07
CA VAL A 97 1.39 24.59 1.31
C VAL A 97 0.69 23.25 1.09
N ALA A 98 -0.09 23.13 0.02
CA ALA A 98 -0.77 21.86 -0.31
C ALA A 98 0.23 20.74 -0.64
N VAL A 99 1.33 21.03 -1.34
CA VAL A 99 2.39 20.05 -1.58
C VAL A 99 3.05 19.63 -0.26
N GLY A 100 3.39 20.59 0.60
CA GLY A 100 3.99 20.32 1.91
C GLY A 100 3.11 19.43 2.79
N GLY A 101 1.86 19.85 3.02
CA GLY A 101 0.93 19.09 3.87
C GLY A 101 0.48 17.74 3.30
N TYR A 102 0.63 17.51 2.00
CA TYR A 102 0.25 16.23 1.36
C TYR A 102 1.42 15.25 1.22
N ALA A 103 2.64 15.75 0.98
CA ALA A 103 3.83 14.91 0.84
C ALA A 103 4.58 14.70 2.16
N TRP A 104 4.35 15.53 3.17
CA TRP A 104 4.98 15.48 4.49
C TRP A 104 3.92 15.40 5.59
N SER A 105 3.28 14.24 5.71
CA SER A 105 2.23 13.98 6.70
C SER A 105 2.57 12.71 7.51
N PRO A 106 2.02 12.56 8.73
CA PRO A 106 2.13 11.31 9.49
C PRO A 106 1.75 10.09 8.65
N TYR A 107 0.62 10.14 7.94
CA TYR A 107 0.19 9.08 7.03
C TYR A 107 1.28 8.65 6.04
N VAL A 108 1.95 9.60 5.38
CA VAL A 108 2.98 9.26 4.39
C VAL A 108 4.17 8.57 5.06
N VAL A 109 4.61 9.09 6.20
CA VAL A 109 5.80 8.58 6.90
C VAL A 109 5.54 7.19 7.49
N GLU A 110 4.42 7.04 8.21
CA GLU A 110 3.98 5.77 8.79
C GLU A 110 3.80 4.70 7.71
N ARG A 111 3.17 5.04 6.57
CA ARG A 111 2.92 4.10 5.47
C ARG A 111 4.16 3.75 4.66
N LEU A 112 5.11 4.69 4.54
CA LEU A 112 6.40 4.44 3.93
C LEU A 112 7.22 3.48 4.80
N TRP A 113 7.27 3.71 6.11
CA TRP A 113 8.06 2.90 7.03
C TRP A 113 7.48 1.50 7.22
N ILE A 114 6.16 1.34 7.38
CA ILE A 114 5.54 0.01 7.46
C ILE A 114 5.52 -0.72 6.09
N GLY A 115 5.84 -0.02 4.99
CA GLY A 115 5.96 -0.63 3.68
C GLY A 115 4.68 -0.78 2.86
N HIS A 116 3.61 -0.05 3.20
CA HIS A 116 2.33 -0.10 2.50
C HIS A 116 2.33 0.70 1.17
N TRP A 117 3.22 0.37 0.23
CA TRP A 117 3.37 1.10 -1.04
C TRP A 117 2.12 1.13 -1.94
N PRO A 118 1.21 0.13 -2.00
CA PRO A 118 -0.02 0.25 -2.77
C PRO A 118 -0.96 1.32 -2.20
N LEU A 119 -0.95 1.51 -0.87
CA LEU A 119 -1.68 2.61 -0.23
C LEU A 119 -1.05 3.97 -0.53
N LEU A 120 0.28 4.07 -0.63
CA LEU A 120 0.95 5.30 -1.05
C LEU A 120 0.62 5.67 -2.50
N LEU A 121 0.46 4.69 -3.40
CA LEU A 121 -0.02 4.95 -4.76
C LEU A 121 -1.49 5.39 -4.78
N CYS A 122 -2.35 4.76 -3.98
CA CYS A 122 -3.72 5.25 -3.77
C CYS A 122 -3.71 6.70 -3.29
N TRP A 123 -2.97 6.98 -2.21
CA TRP A 123 -2.77 8.33 -1.68
C TRP A 123 -2.33 9.30 -2.78
N ALA A 124 -1.36 8.92 -3.62
CA ALA A 124 -0.89 9.77 -4.70
C ALA A 124 -1.99 10.13 -5.71
N VAL A 125 -2.89 9.19 -6.05
CA VAL A 125 -3.92 9.39 -7.08
C VAL A 125 -5.19 10.08 -6.58
N LEU A 126 -5.51 10.03 -5.28
CA LEU A 126 -6.74 10.62 -4.73
C LEU A 126 -6.98 12.08 -5.17
N PRO A 127 -6.02 13.02 -5.07
CA PRO A 127 -6.27 14.40 -5.46
C PRO A 127 -6.47 14.56 -6.97
N TRP A 128 -5.90 13.66 -7.78
CA TRP A 128 -6.15 13.61 -9.23
C TRP A 128 -7.54 13.05 -9.55
N LEU A 129 -8.00 12.03 -8.82
CA LEU A 129 -9.36 11.49 -8.96
C LEU A 129 -10.41 12.55 -8.58
N VAL A 130 -10.15 13.36 -7.55
CA VAL A 130 -10.99 14.53 -7.23
C VAL A 130 -10.99 15.52 -8.40
N ALA A 131 -9.81 15.87 -8.94
CA ALA A 131 -9.71 16.83 -10.04
C ALA A 131 -10.43 16.33 -11.31
N GLU A 132 -10.29 15.05 -11.64
CA GLU A 132 -10.99 14.41 -12.75
C GLU A 132 -12.50 14.28 -12.49
N GLY A 133 -12.91 13.99 -11.25
CA GLY A 133 -14.32 13.99 -10.86
C GLY A 133 -14.97 15.37 -11.05
N ILE A 134 -14.27 16.45 -10.67
CA ILE A 134 -14.72 17.83 -10.93
C ILE A 134 -14.82 18.08 -12.43
N ARG A 135 -13.81 17.68 -13.22
CA ARG A 135 -13.83 17.80 -14.69
C ARG A 135 -15.03 17.06 -15.30
N LEU A 136 -15.29 15.84 -14.84
CA LEU A 136 -16.36 14.97 -15.34
C LEU A 136 -17.77 15.54 -15.12
N ARG A 137 -17.95 16.39 -14.10
CA ARG A 137 -19.20 17.12 -13.90
C ARG A 137 -19.43 18.22 -14.94
N ALA A 138 -18.36 18.78 -15.49
CA ALA A 138 -18.42 19.80 -16.54
C ALA A 138 -18.44 19.17 -17.94
N ASP A 139 -17.66 18.11 -18.15
CA ASP A 139 -17.60 17.33 -19.40
C ASP A 139 -17.71 15.83 -19.08
N PRO A 140 -18.84 15.17 -19.43
CA PRO A 140 -19.09 13.77 -19.09
C PRO A 140 -18.22 12.77 -19.88
N ARG A 141 -17.26 13.24 -20.69
CA ARG A 141 -16.30 12.38 -21.39
C ARG A 141 -15.22 11.88 -20.43
N ILE A 142 -15.03 10.56 -20.42
CA ILE A 142 -13.95 9.91 -19.68
C ILE A 142 -12.65 10.14 -20.45
N GLY A 143 -11.72 10.87 -19.82
CA GLY A 143 -10.40 11.14 -20.39
C GLY A 143 -9.44 9.96 -20.18
N ALA A 144 -8.28 10.02 -20.83
CA ALA A 144 -7.25 8.99 -20.74
C ALA A 144 -6.70 8.79 -19.32
N ALA A 145 -6.68 9.83 -18.49
CA ALA A 145 -6.11 9.76 -17.15
C ALA A 145 -6.93 8.90 -16.17
N VAL A 146 -8.27 8.93 -16.26
CA VAL A 146 -9.15 8.26 -15.28
C VAL A 146 -8.88 6.75 -15.18
N PRO A 147 -8.79 5.99 -16.30
CA PRO A 147 -8.44 4.57 -16.24
C PRO A 147 -7.10 4.29 -15.53
N PHE A 148 -6.02 5.02 -15.86
CA PHE A 148 -4.71 4.78 -15.24
C PHE A 148 -4.68 5.18 -13.76
N LEU A 149 -5.37 6.27 -13.38
CA LEU A 149 -5.51 6.65 -11.97
C LEU A 149 -6.28 5.60 -11.17
N LEU A 150 -7.32 4.99 -11.76
CA LEU A 150 -8.06 3.91 -11.12
C LEU A 150 -7.20 2.66 -10.97
N LEU A 151 -6.46 2.25 -11.98
CA LEU A 151 -5.57 1.09 -11.90
C LEU A 151 -4.49 1.27 -10.83
N ALA A 152 -3.79 2.41 -10.85
CA ALA A 152 -2.78 2.73 -9.84
C ALA A 152 -3.39 2.85 -8.41
N GLY A 153 -4.62 3.34 -8.31
CA GLY A 153 -5.36 3.42 -7.05
C GLY A 153 -6.02 2.12 -6.60
N SER A 154 -5.96 1.03 -7.37
CA SER A 154 -6.68 -0.23 -7.08
C SER A 154 -5.74 -1.43 -6.94
N LEU A 155 -4.46 -1.19 -6.60
CA LEU A 155 -3.47 -2.26 -6.42
C LEU A 155 -3.61 -3.05 -5.12
N SER A 156 -4.55 -2.67 -4.24
CA SER A 156 -5.00 -3.48 -3.10
C SER A 156 -6.47 -3.20 -2.82
N ALA A 157 -7.13 -4.07 -2.06
CA ALA A 157 -8.57 -3.94 -1.77
C ALA A 157 -8.93 -2.59 -1.11
N ASN A 158 -8.21 -2.20 -0.05
CA ASN A 158 -8.43 -0.92 0.64
C ASN A 158 -8.14 0.29 -0.26
N ALA A 159 -7.04 0.25 -1.02
CA ALA A 159 -6.71 1.27 -2.00
C ALA A 159 -7.84 1.45 -3.01
N GLY A 160 -8.28 0.33 -3.61
CA GLY A 160 -9.30 0.30 -4.64
C GLY A 160 -10.65 0.84 -4.20
N LEU A 161 -11.10 0.48 -2.98
CA LEU A 161 -12.31 1.03 -2.37
C LEU A 161 -12.21 2.55 -2.17
N MET A 162 -11.05 3.05 -1.73
CA MET A 162 -10.85 4.49 -1.53
C MET A 162 -10.79 5.27 -2.84
N ALA A 163 -10.13 4.73 -3.87
CA ALA A 163 -10.10 5.30 -5.20
C ALA A 163 -11.50 5.34 -5.83
N ALA A 164 -12.25 4.24 -5.69
CA ALA A 164 -13.63 4.12 -6.13
C ALA A 164 -14.56 5.13 -5.43
N ALA A 165 -14.55 5.16 -4.10
CA ALA A 165 -15.33 6.10 -3.30
C ALA A 165 -15.04 7.55 -3.70
N THR A 166 -13.76 7.90 -3.85
CA THR A 166 -13.34 9.24 -4.26
C THR A 166 -13.87 9.62 -5.63
N LEU A 167 -13.66 8.78 -6.65
CA LEU A 167 -14.09 9.08 -8.01
C LEU A 167 -15.62 9.13 -8.13
N LEU A 168 -16.34 8.21 -7.49
CA LEU A 168 -17.79 8.15 -7.56
C LEU A 168 -18.44 9.31 -6.79
N ALA A 169 -18.00 9.60 -5.57
CA ALA A 169 -18.56 10.71 -4.78
C ALA A 169 -18.37 12.06 -5.48
N VAL A 170 -17.19 12.29 -6.09
CA VAL A 170 -16.89 13.57 -6.74
C VAL A 170 -17.38 13.60 -8.19
N GLY A 171 -17.27 12.52 -8.97
CA GLY A 171 -17.49 12.52 -10.43
C GLY A 171 -18.80 11.89 -10.92
N ALA A 172 -19.52 11.13 -10.08
CA ALA A 172 -20.76 10.50 -10.52
C ALA A 172 -21.88 11.53 -10.74
N THR A 173 -22.48 11.43 -11.92
CA THR A 173 -23.69 12.15 -12.33
C THR A 173 -24.62 11.17 -13.03
N ARG A 174 -25.87 11.55 -13.31
CA ARG A 174 -26.80 10.70 -14.09
C ARG A 174 -26.21 10.24 -15.43
N ALA A 175 -25.35 11.05 -16.06
CA ALA A 175 -24.72 10.74 -17.35
C ALA A 175 -23.43 9.92 -17.25
N THR A 176 -22.75 9.91 -16.10
CA THR A 176 -21.44 9.27 -15.92
C THR A 176 -21.48 8.06 -14.99
N ALA A 177 -22.48 7.94 -14.11
CA ALA A 177 -22.52 6.97 -13.02
C ALA A 177 -22.32 5.53 -13.49
N ALA A 178 -23.09 5.05 -14.49
CA ALA A 178 -22.96 3.68 -14.98
C ALA A 178 -21.58 3.39 -15.58
N ARG A 179 -21.01 4.33 -16.34
CA ARG A 179 -19.68 4.16 -16.96
C ARG A 179 -18.55 4.21 -15.94
N LEU A 180 -18.65 5.08 -14.94
CA LEU A 180 -17.67 5.15 -13.85
C LEU A 180 -17.77 3.91 -12.96
N LEU A 181 -18.98 3.44 -12.66
CA LEU A 181 -19.18 2.20 -11.91
C LEU A 181 -18.59 1.01 -12.66
N ALA A 182 -18.81 0.90 -13.97
CA ALA A 182 -18.21 -0.15 -14.78
C ALA A 182 -16.67 -0.12 -14.76
N LEU A 183 -16.05 1.07 -14.87
CA LEU A 183 -14.59 1.20 -14.77
C LEU A 183 -14.07 0.86 -13.37
N VAL A 184 -14.77 1.29 -12.32
CA VAL A 184 -14.43 0.97 -10.93
C VAL A 184 -14.50 -0.53 -10.69
N VAL A 185 -15.58 -1.19 -11.10
CA VAL A 185 -15.75 -2.64 -10.96
C VAL A 185 -14.65 -3.36 -11.73
N ALA A 186 -14.36 -2.96 -12.98
CA ALA A 186 -13.31 -3.58 -13.78
C ALA A 186 -11.90 -3.40 -13.18
N ALA A 187 -11.57 -2.21 -12.66
CA ALA A 187 -10.27 -1.94 -12.03
C ALA A 187 -10.07 -2.68 -10.69
N ASN A 188 -11.16 -3.10 -10.04
CA ASN A 188 -11.14 -3.83 -8.77
C ASN A 188 -11.44 -5.33 -8.93
N ALA A 189 -11.76 -5.77 -10.15
CA ALA A 189 -12.19 -7.13 -10.41
C ALA A 189 -11.21 -8.22 -9.92
N PRO A 190 -9.87 -8.09 -10.10
CA PRO A 190 -8.94 -9.15 -9.69
C PRO A 190 -9.05 -9.51 -8.21
N TRP A 191 -8.99 -8.52 -7.32
CA TRP A 191 -9.05 -8.78 -5.88
C TRP A 191 -10.46 -9.06 -5.38
N VAL A 192 -11.50 -8.49 -6.00
CA VAL A 192 -12.90 -8.79 -5.65
C VAL A 192 -13.21 -10.25 -5.98
N VAL A 193 -12.88 -10.70 -7.19
CA VAL A 193 -13.14 -12.09 -7.61
C VAL A 193 -12.29 -13.05 -6.82
N ALA A 194 -10.99 -12.78 -6.65
CA ALA A 194 -10.13 -13.60 -5.82
C ALA A 194 -10.68 -13.69 -4.38
N GLY A 195 -11.09 -12.57 -3.77
CA GLY A 195 -11.65 -12.57 -2.42
C GLY A 195 -12.97 -13.34 -2.30
N LEU A 196 -13.84 -13.28 -3.30
CA LEU A 196 -15.09 -14.06 -3.35
C LEU A 196 -14.85 -15.56 -3.52
N LEU A 197 -13.80 -15.95 -4.24
CA LEU A 197 -13.42 -17.37 -4.37
C LEU A 197 -12.85 -17.92 -3.06
N HIS A 198 -12.30 -17.06 -2.20
CA HIS A 198 -11.78 -17.39 -0.87
C HIS A 198 -12.76 -17.01 0.25
N ILE A 199 -14.07 -16.90 -0.05
CA ILE A 199 -15.05 -16.38 0.93
C ILE A 199 -15.13 -17.20 2.22
N ASP A 200 -14.88 -18.51 2.12
CA ASP A 200 -14.91 -19.45 3.25
C ASP A 200 -13.74 -19.24 4.22
N THR A 201 -12.66 -18.60 3.76
CA THR A 201 -11.49 -18.20 4.56
C THR A 201 -11.37 -16.67 4.69
N ALA A 202 -12.36 -15.91 4.18
CA ALA A 202 -12.38 -14.43 4.16
C ALA A 202 -12.73 -13.77 5.50
N THR A 203 -12.48 -14.49 6.59
CA THR A 203 -12.57 -14.03 7.97
C THR A 203 -11.18 -14.05 8.59
N SER A 204 -10.73 -12.92 9.09
CA SER A 204 -9.49 -12.84 9.87
C SER A 204 -9.78 -13.25 11.31
N SER A 205 -8.81 -13.84 12.01
CA SER A 205 -8.87 -14.00 13.47
C SER A 205 -9.40 -12.74 14.18
N ALA A 206 -10.26 -12.90 15.20
CA ALA A 206 -11.01 -11.82 15.87
C ALA A 206 -10.20 -10.78 16.67
N ALA A 207 -8.89 -10.66 16.43
CA ALA A 207 -8.00 -9.70 17.09
C ALA A 207 -8.13 -8.28 16.50
N GLY A 208 -9.34 -7.72 16.49
CA GLY A 208 -9.62 -6.37 16.01
C GLY A 208 -8.88 -5.26 16.77
N ALA A 209 -8.54 -5.52 18.03
CA ALA A 209 -7.86 -4.56 18.90
C ALA A 209 -6.41 -4.24 18.51
N VAL A 210 -5.71 -5.13 17.79
CA VAL A 210 -4.25 -5.00 17.57
C VAL A 210 -3.92 -4.05 16.42
N PHE A 211 -4.84 -3.86 15.47
CA PHE A 211 -4.56 -3.13 14.23
C PHE A 211 -5.37 -1.81 14.11
N GLY A 212 -6.13 -1.46 15.14
CA GLY A 212 -6.96 -0.26 15.17
C GLY A 212 -6.16 1.03 15.30
N LEU A 213 -6.81 2.17 15.08
CA LEU A 213 -6.23 3.49 15.34
C LEU A 213 -5.65 3.57 16.76
N ASP A 214 -4.43 4.10 16.87
CA ASP A 214 -3.71 4.24 18.13
C ASP A 214 -3.24 5.69 18.36
N ALA A 215 -2.84 5.98 19.60
CA ALA A 215 -2.30 7.26 20.00
C ALA A 215 -0.90 7.51 19.41
N GLU A 216 -0.57 8.78 19.19
CA GLU A 216 0.81 9.18 18.87
C GLU A 216 1.44 9.72 20.16
N GLY A 217 2.16 8.83 20.86
CA GLY A 217 2.65 9.08 22.21
C GLY A 217 1.52 9.57 23.14
N PRO A 218 1.63 10.76 23.74
CA PRO A 218 0.61 11.29 24.65
C PRO A 218 -0.60 11.93 23.94
N LEU A 219 -0.61 12.05 22.61
CA LEU A 219 -1.77 12.59 21.88
C LEU A 219 -2.80 11.47 21.64
N PRO A 220 -4.04 11.60 22.15
CA PRO A 220 -5.07 10.57 21.97
C PRO A 220 -5.36 10.25 20.49
N ALA A 221 -5.61 8.97 20.20
CA ALA A 221 -5.90 8.42 18.87
C ALA A 221 -6.84 9.31 18.00
N PRO A 222 -8.03 9.73 18.48
CA PRO A 222 -8.92 10.57 17.67
C PRO A 222 -8.31 11.92 17.28
N LEU A 223 -7.44 12.50 18.12
CA LEU A 223 -6.74 13.75 17.81
C LEU A 223 -5.57 13.54 16.86
N ALA A 224 -4.84 12.43 16.97
CA ALA A 224 -3.80 12.04 16.01
C ALA A 224 -4.38 11.87 14.60
N ALA A 225 -5.55 11.22 14.50
CA ALA A 225 -6.27 11.00 13.25
C ALA A 225 -6.66 12.31 12.51
N LEU A 226 -6.85 13.43 13.22
CA LEU A 226 -7.14 14.73 12.58
C LEU A 226 -5.98 15.24 11.72
N THR A 227 -4.74 14.84 12.05
CA THR A 227 -3.53 15.09 11.26
C THR A 227 -3.10 13.89 10.42
N LEU A 228 -4.00 12.90 10.27
CA LEU A 228 -3.82 11.69 9.47
C LEU A 228 -2.73 10.74 10.02
N GLY A 229 -2.45 10.78 11.33
CA GLY A 229 -1.55 9.83 12.00
C GLY A 229 -2.29 8.83 12.88
N GLY A 230 -1.54 8.07 13.67
CA GLY A 230 -2.07 7.14 14.67
C GLY A 230 -2.05 5.68 14.21
N ILE A 231 -1.07 5.30 13.38
CA ILE A 231 -0.89 3.91 12.99
C ILE A 231 -0.71 3.00 14.22
N TRP A 232 -1.26 1.79 14.14
CA TRP A 232 -1.28 0.80 15.23
C TRP A 232 0.10 0.25 15.62
N ASN A 233 1.11 0.36 14.75
CA ASN A 233 2.45 -0.12 15.04
C ASN A 233 3.31 1.04 15.56
N ALA A 234 3.58 1.03 16.87
CA ALA A 234 4.38 2.06 17.52
C ALA A 234 5.82 2.19 16.97
N GLU A 235 6.40 1.12 16.42
CA GLU A 235 7.77 1.14 15.89
C GLU A 235 7.93 1.96 14.60
N VAL A 236 6.82 2.31 13.94
CA VAL A 236 6.82 3.15 12.73
C VAL A 236 6.29 4.56 12.99
N VAL A 237 6.04 4.91 14.25
CA VAL A 237 5.67 6.27 14.64
C VAL A 237 6.95 7.12 14.74
N PRO A 238 7.03 8.28 14.06
CA PRO A 238 8.20 9.13 14.14
C PRO A 238 8.43 9.67 15.57
N PRO A 239 9.67 9.66 16.10
CA PRO A 239 9.98 10.17 17.44
C PRO A 239 9.42 11.57 17.77
N SER A 240 9.35 12.48 16.80
CA SER A 240 8.75 13.81 17.02
C SER A 240 7.27 13.75 17.42
N ARG A 241 6.56 12.68 17.03
CA ARG A 241 5.15 12.45 17.37
C ARG A 241 4.95 11.95 18.79
N GLU A 242 6.01 11.47 19.45
CA GLU A 242 5.95 11.08 20.86
C GLU A 242 6.00 12.30 21.80
N LEU A 243 6.37 13.47 21.29
CA LEU A 243 6.51 14.70 22.07
C LEU A 243 5.22 15.54 22.03
N LEU A 244 4.30 15.38 22.98
CA LEU A 244 2.94 15.98 23.01
C LEU A 244 2.78 17.33 22.29
N VAL A 245 3.69 18.27 22.54
CA VAL A 245 3.66 19.64 22.00
C VAL A 245 3.65 19.63 20.46
N LEU A 246 4.47 18.84 19.80
CA LEU A 246 4.59 18.85 18.34
C LEU A 246 3.32 18.36 17.62
N PRO A 247 2.77 17.17 17.92
CA PRO A 247 1.53 16.71 17.29
C PRO A 247 0.34 17.56 17.73
N LEU A 248 0.29 18.06 18.97
CA LEU A 248 -0.78 18.96 19.41
C LEU A 248 -0.77 20.28 18.64
N VAL A 249 0.40 20.93 18.48
CA VAL A 249 0.53 22.17 17.72
C VAL A 249 0.17 21.95 16.25
N LEU A 250 0.54 20.81 15.66
CA LEU A 250 0.15 20.47 14.30
C LEU A 250 -1.39 20.38 14.19
N THR A 251 -2.03 19.64 15.09
CA THR A 251 -3.48 19.44 15.12
C THR A 251 -4.22 20.76 15.30
N LEU A 252 -3.81 21.59 16.27
CA LEU A 252 -4.43 22.90 16.52
C LEU A 252 -4.24 23.85 15.34
N SER A 253 -3.04 23.89 14.75
CA SER A 253 -2.74 24.73 13.58
C SER A 253 -3.57 24.29 12.37
N TYR A 254 -3.67 22.99 12.12
CA TYR A 254 -4.46 22.45 11.01
C TYR A 254 -5.94 22.72 11.21
N ALA A 255 -6.47 22.55 12.43
CA ALA A 255 -7.86 22.86 12.74
C ALA A 255 -8.18 24.35 12.54
N ALA A 256 -7.32 25.26 13.03
CA ALA A 256 -7.49 26.69 12.86
C ALA A 256 -7.43 27.11 11.38
N LEU A 257 -6.42 26.63 10.64
CA LEU A 257 -6.26 26.91 9.21
C LEU A 257 -7.41 26.31 8.39
N ALA A 258 -7.90 25.12 8.75
CA ALA A 258 -9.05 24.52 8.10
C ALA A 258 -10.33 25.33 8.32
N ALA A 259 -10.57 25.83 9.54
CA ALA A 259 -11.70 26.70 9.83
C ALA A 259 -11.66 28.00 9.00
N VAL A 260 -10.49 28.65 8.91
CA VAL A 260 -10.28 29.85 8.08
C VAL A 260 -10.45 29.54 6.59
N GLY A 261 -9.88 28.42 6.13
CA GLY A 261 -9.88 27.99 4.72
C GLY A 261 -11.20 27.43 4.20
N ALA A 262 -12.13 27.04 5.09
CA ALA A 262 -13.38 26.38 4.72
C ALA A 262 -14.25 27.19 3.76
N ARG A 263 -14.50 28.47 4.08
CA ARG A 263 -15.37 29.33 3.26
C ARG A 263 -14.74 29.68 1.90
N PRO A 264 -13.45 30.10 1.81
CA PRO A 264 -12.78 30.30 0.52
C PRO A 264 -12.77 29.02 -0.34
N LEU A 265 -12.48 27.86 0.25
CA LEU A 265 -12.43 26.60 -0.48
C LEU A 265 -13.81 26.20 -1.00
N ALA A 266 -14.86 26.29 -0.17
CA ALA A 266 -16.22 25.96 -0.54
C ALA A 266 -16.75 26.85 -1.69
N ARG A 267 -16.38 28.13 -1.71
CA ARG A 267 -16.70 29.05 -2.82
C ARG A 267 -16.02 28.62 -4.12
N ARG A 268 -14.77 28.16 -4.04
CA ARG A 268 -13.97 27.76 -5.21
C ARG A 268 -14.43 26.42 -5.80
N LEU A 269 -14.62 25.41 -4.96
CA LEU A 269 -14.98 24.06 -5.41
C LEU A 269 -16.49 23.89 -5.64
N GLY A 270 -17.29 24.76 -5.03
CA GLY A 270 -18.74 24.67 -5.03
C GLY A 270 -19.28 23.66 -4.01
N ARG A 271 -20.53 23.86 -3.61
CA ARG A 271 -21.20 23.10 -2.53
C ARG A 271 -21.16 21.58 -2.74
N ARG A 272 -21.39 21.10 -3.96
CA ARG A 272 -21.48 19.65 -4.25
C ARG A 272 -20.14 18.94 -4.03
N VAL A 273 -19.05 19.52 -4.51
CA VAL A 273 -17.71 18.95 -4.35
C VAL A 273 -17.29 19.03 -2.88
N MET A 274 -17.57 20.15 -2.22
CA MET A 274 -17.28 20.29 -0.78
C MET A 274 -18.01 19.24 0.06
N ILE A 275 -19.30 18.98 -0.21
CA ILE A 275 -20.07 17.93 0.49
C ILE A 275 -19.44 16.55 0.25
N ALA A 276 -19.06 16.23 -0.99
CA ALA A 276 -18.42 14.96 -1.30
C ALA A 276 -17.10 14.79 -0.54
N LEU A 277 -16.24 15.81 -0.53
CA LEU A 277 -14.97 15.76 0.20
C LEU A 277 -15.15 15.66 1.71
N VAL A 278 -16.11 16.39 2.29
CA VAL A 278 -16.45 16.28 3.73
C VAL A 278 -16.99 14.90 4.05
N ALA A 279 -17.83 14.32 3.20
CA ALA A 279 -18.34 12.96 3.38
C ALA A 279 -17.22 11.91 3.33
N LEU A 280 -16.29 12.02 2.37
CA LEU A 280 -15.12 11.14 2.28
C LEU A 280 -14.22 11.28 3.52
N TRP A 281 -13.95 12.51 3.96
CA TRP A 281 -13.20 12.77 5.19
C TRP A 281 -13.90 12.16 6.41
N ALA A 282 -15.22 12.36 6.55
CA ALA A 282 -15.99 11.84 7.67
C ALA A 282 -16.02 10.32 7.69
N VAL A 283 -16.21 9.66 6.53
CA VAL A 283 -16.12 8.20 6.42
C VAL A 283 -14.73 7.71 6.82
N GLY A 284 -13.68 8.34 6.29
CA GLY A 284 -12.30 7.99 6.62
C GLY A 284 -11.98 8.11 8.11
N TYR A 285 -12.38 9.21 8.72
CA TYR A 285 -12.18 9.49 10.14
C TYR A 285 -13.03 8.57 11.04
N VAL A 286 -14.31 8.37 10.72
CA VAL A 286 -15.22 7.51 11.51
C VAL A 286 -14.75 6.07 11.47
N VAL A 287 -14.35 5.53 10.30
CA VAL A 287 -13.82 4.16 10.22
C VAL A 287 -12.56 4.00 11.08
N ALA A 288 -11.63 4.96 11.02
CA ALA A 288 -10.44 4.96 11.87
C ALA A 288 -10.81 5.00 13.36
N VAL A 289 -11.65 5.95 13.78
CA VAL A 289 -12.05 6.09 15.18
C VAL A 289 -12.87 4.91 15.67
N LEU A 290 -13.70 4.27 14.85
CA LEU A 290 -14.43 3.06 15.23
C LEU A 290 -13.51 1.90 15.54
N SER A 291 -12.40 1.76 14.82
CA SER A 291 -11.38 0.73 15.12
C SER A 291 -10.71 0.93 16.49
N TRP A 292 -10.65 2.17 16.99
CA TRP A 292 -10.18 2.51 18.32
C TRP A 292 -11.27 2.45 19.40
N ALA A 293 -12.46 2.98 19.10
CA ALA A 293 -13.55 3.13 20.06
C ALA A 293 -14.32 1.84 20.32
N SER A 294 -14.34 0.92 19.35
CA SER A 294 -15.02 -0.38 19.46
C SER A 294 -14.19 -1.50 18.81
N PRO A 295 -12.98 -1.76 19.33
CA PRO A 295 -12.06 -2.74 18.76
C PRO A 295 -12.66 -4.15 18.73
N ASP A 296 -13.48 -4.50 19.72
CA ASP A 296 -14.16 -5.80 19.77
C ASP A 296 -15.22 -5.95 18.67
N ALA A 297 -15.97 -4.88 18.36
CA ALA A 297 -16.96 -4.92 17.28
C ALA A 297 -16.27 -5.02 15.91
N VAL A 298 -15.16 -4.30 15.72
CA VAL A 298 -14.35 -4.40 14.50
C VAL A 298 -13.69 -5.78 14.39
N GLY A 299 -13.20 -6.34 15.50
CA GLY A 299 -12.68 -7.71 15.56
C GLY A 299 -13.73 -8.76 15.27
N TRP A 300 -14.94 -8.59 15.79
CA TRP A 300 -16.08 -9.45 15.48
C TRP A 300 -16.43 -9.39 13.99
N LEU A 301 -16.52 -8.20 13.40
CA LEU A 301 -16.76 -8.04 11.96
C LEU A 301 -15.66 -8.72 11.14
N ALA A 302 -14.40 -8.53 11.52
CA ALA A 302 -13.26 -9.16 10.85
C ALA A 302 -13.31 -10.70 10.91
N GLY A 303 -13.78 -11.26 12.03
CA GLY A 303 -13.88 -12.71 12.25
C GLY A 303 -15.16 -13.39 11.78
N HIS A 304 -16.21 -12.65 11.43
CA HIS A 304 -17.52 -13.25 11.10
C HIS A 304 -18.14 -12.76 9.79
N VAL A 305 -17.71 -11.60 9.28
CA VAL A 305 -18.26 -11.03 8.04
C VAL A 305 -17.20 -11.11 6.96
N PRO A 306 -17.45 -11.79 5.83
CA PRO A 306 -16.53 -11.81 4.70
C PRO A 306 -16.14 -10.40 4.25
N GLY A 307 -14.84 -10.14 4.18
CA GLY A 307 -14.30 -8.81 3.87
C GLY A 307 -14.27 -7.83 5.05
N GLY A 308 -14.74 -8.23 6.24
CA GLY A 308 -14.65 -7.44 7.47
C GLY A 308 -13.21 -7.12 7.88
N GLY A 309 -12.25 -7.99 7.53
CA GLY A 309 -10.82 -7.77 7.73
C GLY A 309 -10.28 -6.50 7.04
N LEU A 310 -10.98 -5.97 6.04
CA LEU A 310 -10.61 -4.69 5.41
C LEU A 310 -10.73 -3.50 6.38
N LEU A 311 -11.62 -3.59 7.37
CA LEU A 311 -11.85 -2.56 8.39
C LEU A 311 -10.91 -2.68 9.59
N ARG A 312 -10.12 -3.77 9.66
CA ARG A 312 -9.24 -4.09 10.79
C ARG A 312 -8.20 -3.01 11.04
N ASP A 313 -7.53 -2.56 9.97
CA ASP A 313 -6.66 -1.37 9.98
C ASP A 313 -7.46 -0.15 9.53
N GLY A 314 -8.22 0.42 10.47
CA GLY A 314 -9.05 1.59 10.24
C GLY A 314 -8.24 2.83 9.86
N THR A 315 -6.96 2.89 10.20
CA THR A 315 -6.12 4.06 9.86
C THR A 315 -5.85 4.18 8.36
N ARG A 316 -6.02 3.10 7.58
CA ARG A 316 -5.92 3.14 6.11
C ARG A 316 -6.89 4.15 5.50
N SER A 317 -8.11 4.22 6.04
CA SER A 317 -9.18 5.06 5.50
C SER A 317 -8.96 6.56 5.71
N LEU A 318 -8.01 6.97 6.55
CA LEU A 318 -7.64 8.38 6.73
C LEU A 318 -7.16 9.03 5.42
N ALA A 319 -6.66 8.25 4.45
CA ALA A 319 -6.32 8.76 3.12
C ALA A 319 -7.50 9.47 2.43
N LEU A 320 -8.75 9.04 2.66
CA LEU A 320 -9.94 9.69 2.11
C LEU A 320 -10.07 11.17 2.53
N GLY A 321 -9.57 11.51 3.71
CA GLY A 321 -9.56 12.87 4.24
C GLY A 321 -8.45 13.75 3.67
N ALA A 322 -7.39 13.17 3.10
CA ALA A 322 -6.17 13.88 2.75
C ALA A 322 -6.36 15.01 1.72
N PRO A 323 -7.11 14.82 0.61
CA PRO A 323 -7.33 15.89 -0.36
C PRO A 323 -8.06 17.10 0.27
N LEU A 324 -9.00 16.85 1.18
CA LEU A 324 -9.72 17.92 1.88
C LEU A 324 -8.79 18.64 2.86
N THR A 325 -8.09 17.91 3.72
CA THR A 325 -7.19 18.47 4.74
C THR A 325 -6.14 19.38 4.10
N ALA A 326 -5.42 18.88 3.08
CA ALA A 326 -4.36 19.66 2.43
C ALA A 326 -4.89 20.93 1.74
N THR A 327 -6.07 20.87 1.13
CA THR A 327 -6.65 22.03 0.43
C THR A 327 -7.29 23.04 1.38
N LEU A 328 -7.84 22.60 2.52
CA LEU A 328 -8.32 23.45 3.59
C LEU A 328 -7.18 24.23 4.25
N VAL A 329 -6.11 23.53 4.64
CA VAL A 329 -4.91 24.15 5.23
C VAL A 329 -4.29 25.16 4.26
N ALA A 330 -4.14 24.79 2.99
CA ALA A 330 -3.62 25.69 1.96
C ALA A 330 -4.49 26.94 1.75
N ALA A 331 -5.82 26.79 1.76
CA ALA A 331 -6.74 27.92 1.68
C ALA A 331 -6.67 28.80 2.93
N GLY A 332 -6.54 28.20 4.11
CA GLY A 332 -6.38 28.90 5.38
C GLY A 332 -5.12 29.76 5.42
N VAL A 333 -3.97 29.20 5.05
CA VAL A 333 -2.70 29.95 4.99
C VAL A 333 -2.79 31.09 3.99
N GLN A 334 -3.40 30.85 2.83
CA GLN A 334 -3.61 31.91 1.84
C GLN A 334 -4.46 33.05 2.41
N SER A 335 -5.57 32.75 3.08
CA SER A 335 -6.43 33.77 3.69
C SER A 335 -5.74 34.53 4.82
N CYS A 336 -4.97 33.85 5.68
CA CYS A 336 -4.18 34.53 6.71
C CYS A 336 -3.16 35.49 6.10
N ALA A 337 -2.50 35.10 5.01
CA ALA A 337 -1.58 36.00 4.31
C ALA A 337 -2.30 37.19 3.66
N GLU A 338 -3.49 37.00 3.09
CA GLU A 338 -4.29 38.09 2.53
C GLU A 338 -4.71 39.14 3.58
N TRP A 339 -4.73 38.79 4.87
CA TRP A 339 -4.96 39.75 5.97
C TRP A 339 -3.73 40.58 6.33
N CYS A 340 -2.53 40.21 5.88
CA CYS A 340 -1.32 40.96 6.17
C CYS A 340 -1.19 42.18 5.26
N ALA A 341 -0.98 43.36 5.87
CA ALA A 341 -0.84 44.63 5.16
C ALA A 341 0.44 44.75 4.31
N HIS A 342 1.54 44.11 4.75
CA HIS A 342 2.85 44.25 4.11
C HIS A 342 3.30 42.96 3.42
N ARG A 343 3.95 43.11 2.27
CA ARG A 343 4.44 41.98 1.46
C ARG A 343 5.38 41.05 2.24
N ALA A 344 6.21 41.58 3.12
CA ALA A 344 7.10 40.78 3.96
C ALA A 344 6.33 39.86 4.92
N ALA A 345 5.30 40.38 5.60
CA ALA A 345 4.45 39.60 6.49
C ALA A 345 3.65 38.53 5.72
N GLN A 346 3.16 38.86 4.53
CA GLN A 346 2.53 37.88 3.63
C GLN A 346 3.50 36.73 3.35
N LEU A 347 4.70 37.04 2.87
CA LEU A 347 5.71 36.03 2.54
C LEU A 347 6.10 35.19 3.77
N ALA A 348 6.15 35.78 4.97
CA ALA A 348 6.45 35.08 6.21
C ALA A 348 5.35 34.06 6.58
N VAL A 349 4.07 34.46 6.57
CA VAL A 349 2.93 33.55 6.83
C VAL A 349 2.92 32.39 5.84
N LEU A 350 3.21 32.70 4.59
CA LEU A 350 3.24 31.74 3.50
C LEU A 350 4.40 30.74 3.63
N ALA A 351 5.60 31.22 3.94
CA ALA A 351 6.76 30.37 4.21
C ALA A 351 6.52 29.50 5.46
N ALA A 352 5.98 30.08 6.53
CA ALA A 352 5.63 29.36 7.74
C ALA A 352 4.61 28.25 7.46
N GLY A 353 3.57 28.51 6.67
CA GLY A 353 2.59 27.49 6.30
C GLY A 353 3.15 26.37 5.43
N ALA A 354 4.09 26.67 4.53
CA ALA A 354 4.74 25.66 3.69
C ALA A 354 5.74 24.79 4.47
N LEU A 355 6.38 25.36 5.50
CA LEU A 355 7.38 24.69 6.33
C LEU A 355 6.80 24.07 7.61
N LEU A 356 5.55 24.39 7.96
CA LEU A 356 4.88 23.91 9.17
C LEU A 356 4.97 22.38 9.36
N PRO A 357 4.71 21.53 8.35
CA PRO A 357 4.81 20.08 8.53
C PRO A 357 6.26 19.62 8.79
N LEU A 358 7.24 20.26 8.15
CA LEU A 358 8.65 19.96 8.35
C LEU A 358 9.12 20.37 9.75
N ALA A 359 8.67 21.52 10.23
CA ALA A 359 9.02 22.03 11.56
C ALA A 359 8.46 21.17 12.70
N LEU A 360 7.31 20.52 12.48
CA LEU A 360 6.61 19.71 13.49
C LEU A 360 6.85 18.20 13.36
N MET A 361 7.53 17.77 12.30
CA MET A 361 7.99 16.39 12.11
C MET A 361 9.35 16.38 11.36
N PRO A 362 10.41 16.93 11.97
CA PRO A 362 11.71 17.10 11.30
C PRO A 362 12.46 15.78 11.08
N ASP A 363 12.20 14.80 11.93
CA ASP A 363 12.75 13.45 11.90
C ASP A 363 12.28 12.62 10.70
N ALA A 364 11.18 13.00 10.03
CA ALA A 364 10.81 12.40 8.74
C ALA A 364 11.81 12.70 7.62
N ALA A 365 12.68 13.70 7.81
CA ALA A 365 13.75 14.01 6.87
C ALA A 365 14.80 12.89 6.83
N TRP A 366 15.46 12.81 5.68
CA TRP A 366 16.59 11.93 5.42
C TRP A 366 16.27 10.45 5.65
N GLY A 367 15.11 9.96 5.19
CA GLY A 367 14.72 8.56 5.36
C GLY A 367 14.41 8.23 6.81
N ILE A 368 13.61 9.07 7.48
CA ILE A 368 13.23 8.90 8.89
C ILE A 368 14.45 8.90 9.84
N GLY A 369 15.31 9.92 9.68
CA GLY A 369 16.55 10.06 10.43
C GLY A 369 17.62 9.04 10.04
N GLY A 370 17.59 8.56 8.79
CA GLY A 370 18.53 7.57 8.26
C GLY A 370 18.12 6.11 8.47
N ARG A 371 16.91 5.84 8.98
CA ARG A 371 16.42 4.48 9.23
C ARG A 371 15.98 3.73 7.97
N LEU A 372 15.60 4.44 6.92
CA LEU A 372 15.25 3.85 5.63
C LEU A 372 16.52 3.65 4.79
N GLU A 373 17.32 2.68 5.19
CA GLU A 373 18.54 2.29 4.47
C GLU A 373 18.25 1.14 3.48
N PRO A 374 18.71 1.23 2.23
CA PRO A 374 18.58 0.13 1.29
C PRO A 374 19.54 -1.02 1.65
N ALA A 375 19.19 -2.23 1.23
CA ALA A 375 19.99 -3.43 1.41
C ALA A 375 20.12 -4.23 0.10
N ASP A 376 21.21 -4.95 -0.04
CA ASP A 376 21.42 -5.90 -1.14
C ASP A 376 21.12 -7.32 -0.68
N TYR A 377 20.49 -8.11 -1.55
CA TYR A 377 20.22 -9.52 -1.26
C TYR A 377 21.51 -10.33 -1.20
N PRO A 378 21.60 -11.34 -0.30
CA PRO A 378 22.75 -12.23 -0.23
C PRO A 378 23.00 -12.92 -1.58
N ALA A 379 24.26 -12.92 -2.04
CA ALA A 379 24.66 -13.54 -3.31
C ALA A 379 24.22 -15.02 -3.45
N PRO A 380 24.26 -15.87 -2.40
CA PRO A 380 23.85 -17.26 -2.54
C PRO A 380 22.37 -17.47 -2.89
N TRP A 381 21.50 -16.50 -2.60
CA TRP A 381 20.07 -16.59 -2.94
C TRP A 381 19.86 -16.67 -4.46
N ALA A 382 20.68 -15.97 -5.24
CA ALA A 382 20.64 -16.04 -6.70
C ALA A 382 21.01 -17.44 -7.22
N ALA A 383 21.99 -18.09 -6.58
CA ALA A 383 22.40 -19.45 -6.92
C ALA A 383 21.31 -20.47 -6.54
N ALA A 384 20.74 -20.35 -5.33
CA ALA A 384 19.61 -21.18 -4.91
C ALA A 384 18.39 -21.04 -5.83
N ARG A 385 18.05 -19.80 -6.23
CA ARG A 385 16.99 -19.51 -7.21
C ARG A 385 17.26 -20.21 -8.56
N ALA A 386 18.48 -20.13 -9.06
CA ALA A 386 18.86 -20.77 -10.32
C ALA A 386 18.79 -22.31 -10.25
N THR A 387 19.21 -22.90 -9.13
CA THR A 387 19.17 -24.35 -8.91
C THR A 387 17.74 -24.86 -8.77
N LEU A 388 16.87 -24.15 -8.04
CA LEU A 388 15.48 -24.54 -7.84
C LEU A 388 14.65 -24.43 -9.13
N GLY A 389 14.94 -23.43 -9.97
CA GLY A 389 14.21 -23.16 -11.20
C GLY A 389 12.75 -22.78 -10.94
N ASP A 390 11.89 -22.99 -11.93
CA ASP A 390 10.48 -22.57 -11.86
C ASP A 390 9.59 -23.52 -11.04
N GLY A 391 10.10 -24.71 -10.66
CA GLY A 391 9.49 -25.71 -9.76
C GLY A 391 7.95 -25.83 -9.79
N ARG A 392 7.40 -26.96 -10.24
CA ARG A 392 5.93 -27.14 -10.34
C ARG A 392 5.19 -27.25 -9.00
N ALA A 393 5.91 -27.40 -7.90
CA ALA A 393 5.36 -27.63 -6.57
C ALA A 393 5.69 -26.48 -5.63
N ASP A 394 4.91 -26.34 -4.57
CA ASP A 394 5.08 -25.25 -3.62
C ASP A 394 6.38 -25.39 -2.83
N LEU A 395 6.88 -24.25 -2.36
CA LEU A 395 8.04 -24.13 -1.50
C LEU A 395 7.63 -23.92 -0.03
N LEU A 396 8.38 -24.53 0.88
CA LEU A 396 8.39 -24.18 2.29
C LEU A 396 9.73 -23.56 2.69
N VAL A 397 9.71 -22.41 3.35
CA VAL A 397 10.91 -21.77 3.91
C VAL A 397 10.97 -21.99 5.42
N LEU A 398 12.13 -22.46 5.90
CA LEU A 398 12.43 -22.69 7.31
C LEU A 398 13.52 -21.73 7.82
N PRO A 399 13.44 -21.24 9.07
CA PRO A 399 12.34 -21.44 10.02
C PRO A 399 11.02 -20.84 9.53
N PHE A 400 9.90 -21.50 9.85
CA PHE A 400 8.57 -21.18 9.31
C PHE A 400 7.94 -20.00 10.06
N THR A 401 8.42 -18.80 9.75
CA THR A 401 8.10 -17.53 10.43
C THR A 401 7.81 -16.41 9.43
N SER A 402 6.86 -15.50 9.72
CA SER A 402 6.45 -14.45 8.77
C SER A 402 7.44 -13.29 8.65
N TYR A 403 8.00 -12.79 9.74
CA TYR A 403 8.93 -11.67 9.75
C TYR A 403 10.32 -12.11 10.19
N ARG A 404 11.34 -11.50 9.56
CA ARG A 404 12.76 -11.66 9.90
C ARG A 404 13.38 -10.29 10.19
N ALA A 405 14.53 -10.29 10.85
CA ALA A 405 15.36 -9.10 11.05
C ALA A 405 16.82 -9.47 10.74
N PRO A 406 17.16 -9.72 9.46
CA PRO A 406 18.47 -10.24 9.12
C PRO A 406 19.55 -9.15 9.20
N VAL A 407 20.76 -9.54 9.59
CA VAL A 407 21.93 -8.64 9.73
C VAL A 407 22.24 -7.91 8.42
N TRP A 408 22.08 -8.58 7.27
CA TRP A 408 22.31 -7.97 5.96
C TRP A 408 21.27 -6.89 5.58
N ASN A 409 20.14 -6.85 6.29
CA ASN A 409 19.14 -5.78 6.21
C ASN A 409 19.19 -4.88 7.46
N HIS A 410 20.39 -4.69 8.03
CA HIS A 410 20.62 -3.78 9.17
C HIS A 410 19.79 -4.12 10.41
N ASP A 411 19.48 -5.41 10.62
CA ASP A 411 18.58 -5.91 11.67
C ASP A 411 17.16 -5.30 11.60
N GLY A 412 16.80 -4.74 10.44
CA GLY A 412 15.49 -4.17 10.17
C GLY A 412 14.44 -5.26 9.97
N LYS A 413 13.33 -5.16 10.70
CA LYS A 413 12.18 -6.04 10.53
C LYS A 413 11.65 -5.97 9.10
N VAL A 414 11.46 -7.14 8.48
CA VAL A 414 10.95 -7.29 7.12
C VAL A 414 10.15 -8.58 7.03
N LEU A 415 9.04 -8.55 6.29
CA LEU A 415 8.32 -9.76 5.92
C LEU A 415 9.28 -10.66 5.13
N ASP A 416 9.32 -11.95 5.44
CA ASP A 416 10.31 -12.88 4.89
C ASP A 416 10.45 -12.72 3.37
N PRO A 417 11.59 -12.21 2.88
CA PRO A 417 11.72 -11.91 1.47
C PRO A 417 12.14 -13.13 0.65
N LEU A 418 12.61 -14.20 1.29
CA LEU A 418 13.12 -15.39 0.60
C LEU A 418 12.03 -16.10 -0.24
N PRO A 419 10.80 -16.34 0.26
CA PRO A 419 9.73 -16.91 -0.56
C PRO A 419 9.40 -16.07 -1.81
N ARG A 420 9.44 -14.74 -1.72
CA ARG A 420 9.23 -13.84 -2.87
C ARG A 420 10.45 -13.81 -3.82
N TYR A 421 11.64 -13.98 -3.27
CA TYR A 421 12.88 -14.02 -4.04
C TYR A 421 13.00 -15.31 -4.84
N LEU A 422 12.38 -16.40 -4.41
CA LEU A 422 12.35 -17.67 -5.13
C LEU A 422 11.16 -17.72 -6.10
N ARG A 423 11.23 -18.62 -7.10
CA ARG A 423 10.27 -18.65 -8.21
C ARG A 423 8.99 -19.45 -7.95
N PRO A 424 9.02 -20.60 -7.26
CA PRO A 424 7.81 -21.37 -7.04
C PRO A 424 6.78 -20.62 -6.20
N ASP A 425 5.53 -21.08 -6.27
CA ASP A 425 4.50 -20.74 -5.26
C ASP A 425 4.99 -21.19 -3.87
N TYR A 426 4.47 -20.59 -2.80
CA TYR A 426 4.93 -20.89 -1.45
C TYR A 426 3.82 -20.85 -0.41
N ILE A 427 4.10 -21.46 0.74
CA ILE A 427 3.31 -21.29 1.95
C ILE A 427 4.09 -20.41 2.92
N VAL A 428 3.40 -19.44 3.52
CA VAL A 428 3.94 -18.61 4.60
C VAL A 428 3.20 -18.90 5.89
N ASN A 429 3.93 -18.91 7.00
CA ASN A 429 3.29 -18.87 8.30
C ASN A 429 2.74 -17.46 8.50
N ASP A 430 1.43 -17.29 8.48
CA ASP A 430 0.75 -16.01 8.67
C ASP A 430 0.13 -15.86 10.07
N GLN A 431 0.53 -16.74 11.00
CA GLN A 431 0.22 -16.58 12.41
C GLN A 431 0.95 -15.37 13.00
N LEU A 432 0.27 -14.63 13.87
CA LEU A 432 0.80 -13.44 14.51
C LEU A 432 0.94 -13.67 16.01
N ALA A 433 2.16 -13.55 16.54
CA ALA A 433 2.39 -13.56 17.98
C ALA A 433 2.27 -12.12 18.52
N VAL A 434 1.26 -11.86 19.35
CA VAL A 434 1.02 -10.56 19.99
C VAL A 434 0.93 -10.78 21.49
N ASP A 435 1.80 -10.13 22.26
CA ASP A 435 1.90 -10.27 23.72
C ASP A 435 1.95 -11.73 24.22
N GLY A 436 2.65 -12.59 23.48
CA GLY A 436 2.80 -14.02 23.79
C GLY A 436 1.60 -14.90 23.42
N ARG A 437 0.55 -14.34 22.80
CA ARG A 437 -0.58 -15.10 22.24
C ARG A 437 -0.41 -15.25 20.74
N VAL A 438 -0.49 -16.49 20.26
CA VAL A 438 -0.49 -16.79 18.81
C VAL A 438 -1.91 -16.64 18.29
N ILE A 439 -2.07 -15.72 17.36
CA ILE A 439 -3.28 -15.48 16.61
C ILE A 439 -3.21 -16.36 15.37
N ALA A 440 -4.24 -17.18 15.15
CA ALA A 440 -4.33 -18.07 13.99
C ALA A 440 -4.28 -17.27 12.68
N GLY A 441 -3.58 -17.83 11.72
CA GLY A 441 -3.48 -17.31 10.36
C GLY A 441 -4.75 -17.49 9.54
N GLU A 442 -4.72 -16.99 8.30
CA GLU A 442 -5.78 -17.07 7.30
C GLU A 442 -5.54 -18.20 6.28
N ASP A 443 -4.29 -18.67 6.10
CA ASP A 443 -4.03 -19.82 5.23
C ASP A 443 -4.40 -21.14 5.95
N PRO A 444 -5.35 -21.92 5.41
CA PRO A 444 -5.81 -23.16 6.03
C PRO A 444 -4.74 -24.27 6.09
N ARG A 445 -3.64 -24.15 5.34
CA ARG A 445 -2.57 -25.15 5.29
C ARG A 445 -1.55 -25.00 6.42
N VAL A 446 -1.49 -23.85 7.09
CA VAL A 446 -0.49 -23.59 8.14
C VAL A 446 -0.56 -24.61 9.29
N PRO A 447 -1.74 -24.97 9.84
CA PRO A 447 -1.83 -26.02 10.85
C PRO A 447 -1.29 -27.38 10.37
N ASP A 448 -1.57 -27.75 9.12
CA ASP A 448 -1.13 -29.03 8.55
C ASP A 448 0.39 -29.04 8.31
N VAL A 449 0.97 -27.92 7.87
CA VAL A 449 2.43 -27.77 7.76
C VAL A 449 3.09 -27.89 9.13
N LEU A 450 2.54 -27.25 10.16
CA LEU A 450 3.07 -27.35 11.52
C LEU A 450 2.97 -28.78 12.07
N ALA A 451 1.86 -29.48 11.78
CA ALA A 451 1.70 -30.88 12.15
C ALA A 451 2.69 -31.79 11.41
N ALA A 452 2.89 -31.56 10.11
CA ALA A 452 3.88 -32.28 9.31
C ALA A 452 5.28 -32.08 9.86
N LEU A 453 5.70 -30.83 10.14
CA LEU A 453 7.02 -30.53 10.71
C LEU A 453 7.24 -31.14 12.11
N ALA A 454 6.18 -31.41 12.86
CA ALA A 454 6.25 -32.02 14.18
C ALA A 454 6.43 -33.55 14.18
N LEU A 455 6.33 -34.20 13.01
CA LEU A 455 6.57 -35.65 12.88
C LEU A 455 8.02 -35.99 13.25
N PRO A 456 8.28 -37.18 13.83
CA PRO A 456 9.60 -37.54 14.36
C PRO A 456 10.63 -37.87 13.27
N ASP A 457 10.20 -38.57 12.22
CA ASP A 457 11.09 -39.09 11.18
C ASP A 457 11.18 -38.15 9.97
N ALA A 458 12.35 -38.10 9.33
CA ALA A 458 12.61 -37.17 8.23
C ALA A 458 11.76 -37.48 6.98
N ASP A 459 11.59 -38.76 6.67
CA ASP A 459 10.80 -39.22 5.52
C ASP A 459 9.30 -38.99 5.77
N ASP A 460 8.82 -39.24 7.00
CA ASP A 460 7.43 -38.93 7.38
C ASP A 460 7.12 -37.43 7.25
N ARG A 461 8.06 -36.56 7.65
CA ARG A 461 7.96 -35.10 7.42
C ARG A 461 7.86 -34.80 5.93
N ALA A 462 8.73 -35.40 5.11
CA ALA A 462 8.76 -35.17 3.66
C ALA A 462 7.45 -35.62 2.98
N ASP A 463 6.97 -36.82 3.31
CA ASP A 463 5.73 -37.37 2.76
C ASP A 463 4.53 -36.50 3.14
N ALA A 464 4.41 -36.10 4.41
CA ALA A 464 3.32 -35.23 4.86
C ALA A 464 3.35 -33.85 4.17
N LEU A 465 4.53 -33.24 3.99
CA LEU A 465 4.68 -31.99 3.26
C LEU A 465 4.36 -32.16 1.76
N ALA A 466 4.75 -33.28 1.16
CA ALA A 466 4.45 -33.59 -0.25
C ALA A 466 2.95 -33.80 -0.50
N GLN A 467 2.20 -34.37 0.46
CA GLN A 467 0.73 -34.43 0.41
C GLN A 467 0.07 -33.05 0.45
N LEU A 468 0.75 -32.07 1.06
CA LEU A 468 0.30 -30.68 1.02
C LEU A 468 0.68 -29.98 -0.29
N GLY A 469 1.37 -30.65 -1.22
CA GLY A 469 1.82 -30.06 -2.49
C GLY A 469 3.16 -29.31 -2.41
N ILE A 470 3.89 -29.46 -1.30
CA ILE A 470 5.24 -28.90 -1.15
C ILE A 470 6.23 -29.85 -1.82
N GLY A 471 7.04 -29.35 -2.74
CA GLY A 471 8.08 -30.15 -3.42
C GLY A 471 9.50 -29.82 -3.00
N ALA A 472 9.70 -28.69 -2.32
CA ALA A 472 11.02 -28.29 -1.85
C ALA A 472 10.94 -27.53 -0.52
N VAL A 473 11.96 -27.74 0.31
CA VAL A 473 12.18 -27.03 1.57
C VAL A 473 13.47 -26.24 1.46
N VAL A 474 13.41 -24.96 1.79
CA VAL A 474 14.58 -24.07 1.84
C VAL A 474 14.83 -23.68 3.29
N ARG A 475 15.98 -24.06 3.81
CA ARG A 475 16.38 -23.76 5.19
C ARG A 475 17.39 -22.62 5.20
N ASP A 476 16.98 -21.50 5.79
CA ASP A 476 17.86 -20.37 6.09
C ASP A 476 18.44 -20.55 7.50
N ARG A 477 19.70 -21.00 7.56
CA ARG A 477 20.47 -21.21 8.78
C ARG A 477 21.03 -19.91 9.37
N THR A 478 20.83 -18.76 8.71
CA THR A 478 21.27 -17.44 9.21
C THR A 478 20.26 -16.79 10.15
N VAL A 479 19.08 -17.40 10.30
CA VAL A 479 17.98 -16.85 11.10
C VAL A 479 17.80 -17.70 12.37
N PRO A 480 17.56 -17.09 13.54
CA PRO A 480 17.23 -17.81 14.76
C PRO A 480 16.08 -18.80 14.55
N THR A 481 16.26 -20.02 15.04
CA THR A 481 15.43 -21.19 14.72
C THR A 481 15.13 -21.98 15.99
N THR A 482 14.33 -23.03 15.87
CA THR A 482 13.99 -23.96 16.95
C THR A 482 14.35 -25.39 16.54
N PRO A 483 14.57 -26.31 17.49
CA PRO A 483 14.84 -27.71 17.17
C PRO A 483 13.80 -28.35 16.24
N ALA A 484 12.54 -27.90 16.28
CA ALA A 484 11.50 -28.38 15.39
C ALA A 484 11.74 -27.98 13.92
N TYR A 485 12.22 -26.77 13.67
CA TYR A 485 12.54 -26.29 12.31
C TYR A 485 13.92 -26.75 11.82
N ASP A 486 14.81 -27.10 12.76
CA ASP A 486 16.14 -27.66 12.45
C ASP A 486 16.09 -29.16 12.13
N ALA A 487 15.00 -29.84 12.47
CA ALA A 487 14.81 -31.26 12.18
C ALA A 487 14.91 -31.55 10.67
N ALA A 488 15.69 -32.56 10.29
CA ALA A 488 15.94 -32.90 8.89
C ALA A 488 14.64 -33.26 8.14
N VAL A 489 14.46 -32.81 6.91
CA VAL A 489 13.36 -33.26 6.05
C VAL A 489 13.94 -34.19 4.99
N GLY A 490 13.33 -35.35 4.79
CA GLY A 490 13.78 -36.34 3.80
C GLY A 490 13.79 -35.77 2.39
N GLY A 491 14.84 -36.04 1.63
CA GLY A 491 14.99 -35.52 0.28
C GLY A 491 16.44 -35.37 -0.16
N THR A 492 16.60 -34.91 -1.39
CA THR A 492 17.90 -34.64 -2.00
C THR A 492 18.26 -33.16 -1.83
N VAL A 493 19.38 -32.89 -1.15
CA VAL A 493 19.95 -31.54 -1.06
C VAL A 493 20.54 -31.16 -2.42
N VAL A 494 19.96 -30.16 -3.07
CA VAL A 494 20.38 -29.68 -4.39
C VAL A 494 21.27 -28.44 -4.31
N PHE A 495 21.25 -27.73 -3.17
CA PHE A 495 22.07 -26.56 -2.92
C PHE A 495 22.37 -26.44 -1.42
N ASP A 496 23.61 -26.16 -1.04
CA ASP A 496 24.02 -25.80 0.33
C ASP A 496 25.26 -24.89 0.26
N ASP A 497 25.19 -23.71 0.88
CA ASP A 497 26.35 -22.79 1.02
C ASP A 497 26.85 -22.65 2.47
N GLY A 498 26.25 -23.40 3.41
CA GLY A 498 26.46 -23.29 4.84
C GLY A 498 25.42 -22.42 5.54
N GLY A 499 24.96 -21.35 4.90
CA GLY A 499 23.90 -20.44 5.36
C GLY A 499 22.52 -20.74 4.78
N LEU A 500 22.44 -21.15 3.52
CA LEU A 500 21.18 -21.54 2.86
C LEU A 500 21.26 -22.97 2.31
N GLU A 501 20.27 -23.79 2.61
CA GLU A 501 20.12 -25.17 2.11
C GLU A 501 18.81 -25.31 1.33
N VAL A 502 18.83 -25.95 0.17
CA VAL A 502 17.65 -26.30 -0.62
C VAL A 502 17.55 -27.82 -0.75
N THR A 503 16.46 -28.37 -0.27
CA THR A 503 16.16 -29.80 -0.29
C THR A 503 14.92 -30.05 -1.15
N VAL A 504 15.07 -30.83 -2.21
CA VAL A 504 13.94 -31.33 -3.02
C VAL A 504 13.44 -32.61 -2.38
N LEU A 505 12.14 -32.69 -2.12
CA LEU A 505 11.55 -33.83 -1.41
C LEU A 505 11.54 -35.07 -2.31
N ASP A 506 12.02 -36.21 -1.78
CA ASP A 506 12.01 -37.50 -2.46
C ASP A 506 10.66 -38.22 -2.26
N ALA A 507 9.56 -37.51 -2.49
CA ALA A 507 8.19 -37.97 -2.23
C ALA A 507 7.26 -37.70 -3.42
N SER A 508 6.14 -38.45 -3.50
CA SER A 508 5.13 -38.23 -4.54
C SER A 508 4.30 -36.99 -4.21
N ILE A 509 4.56 -35.90 -4.93
CA ILE A 509 3.91 -34.60 -4.70
C ILE A 509 2.46 -34.63 -5.19
N HIS A 510 1.54 -34.16 -4.35
CA HIS A 510 0.17 -33.87 -4.77
C HIS A 510 0.11 -32.47 -5.40
N GLU A 511 0.31 -32.38 -6.73
CA GLU A 511 0.21 -31.10 -7.45
C GLU A 511 -1.18 -30.48 -7.26
N ARG A 512 -1.21 -29.19 -6.92
CA ARG A 512 -2.46 -28.47 -6.73
C ARG A 512 -3.01 -28.00 -8.08
N GLU A 513 -4.13 -28.56 -8.48
CA GLU A 513 -4.87 -28.05 -9.64
C GLU A 513 -5.94 -27.04 -9.20
N ALA A 514 -5.90 -25.84 -9.80
CA ALA A 514 -6.96 -24.87 -9.61
C ALA A 514 -8.25 -25.35 -10.31
N PRO A 515 -9.43 -25.26 -9.66
CA PRO A 515 -10.68 -25.61 -10.32
C PRO A 515 -10.89 -24.79 -11.60
N SER A 516 -11.35 -25.42 -12.69
CA SER A 516 -11.51 -24.71 -13.97
C SER A 516 -12.42 -23.48 -13.89
N GLY A 517 -13.42 -23.51 -12.99
CA GLY A 517 -14.28 -22.35 -12.71
C GLY A 517 -13.51 -21.15 -12.13
N TRP A 518 -12.50 -21.38 -11.30
CA TRP A 518 -11.64 -20.32 -10.76
C TRP A 518 -10.79 -19.69 -11.86
N LEU A 519 -10.19 -20.51 -12.74
CA LEU A 519 -9.43 -20.05 -13.89
C LEU A 519 -10.26 -19.14 -14.80
N VAL A 520 -11.51 -19.54 -15.10
CA VAL A 520 -12.42 -18.72 -15.92
C VAL A 520 -12.79 -17.43 -15.21
N ALA A 521 -13.17 -17.49 -13.93
CA ALA A 521 -13.59 -16.31 -13.16
C ALA A 521 -12.45 -15.28 -13.04
N LEU A 522 -11.25 -15.73 -12.66
CA LEU A 522 -10.08 -14.85 -12.55
C LEU A 522 -9.59 -14.38 -13.92
N GLY A 523 -9.64 -15.22 -14.96
CA GLY A 523 -9.34 -14.82 -16.32
C GLY A 523 -10.23 -13.67 -16.80
N LEU A 524 -11.54 -13.73 -16.53
CA LEU A 524 -12.47 -12.64 -16.82
C LEU A 524 -12.20 -11.39 -15.98
N ALA A 525 -11.84 -11.55 -14.70
CA ALA A 525 -11.50 -10.45 -13.81
C ALA A 525 -10.25 -9.69 -14.29
N TRP A 526 -9.20 -10.42 -14.64
CA TRP A 526 -7.97 -9.86 -15.21
C TRP A 526 -8.20 -9.26 -16.60
N ALA A 527 -9.03 -9.88 -17.45
CA ALA A 527 -9.41 -9.29 -18.73
C ALA A 527 -10.16 -7.96 -18.55
N ALA A 528 -11.04 -7.84 -17.56
CA ALA A 528 -11.70 -6.59 -17.23
C ALA A 528 -10.69 -5.52 -16.75
N PHE A 529 -9.75 -5.90 -15.87
CA PHE A 529 -8.69 -5.02 -15.38
C PHE A 529 -7.81 -4.50 -16.52
N LEU A 530 -7.33 -5.38 -17.41
CA LEU A 530 -6.55 -5.01 -18.60
C LEU A 530 -7.39 -4.17 -19.59
N GLY A 531 -8.69 -4.45 -19.68
CA GLY A 531 -9.63 -3.66 -20.47
C GLY A 531 -9.69 -2.20 -20.05
N VAL A 532 -9.52 -1.90 -18.76
CA VAL A 532 -9.39 -0.51 -18.26
C VAL A 532 -8.14 0.15 -18.81
N ALA A 533 -6.99 -0.55 -18.81
CA ALA A 533 -5.75 -0.02 -19.36
C ALA A 533 -5.88 0.27 -20.86
N VAL A 534 -6.42 -0.67 -21.63
CA VAL A 534 -6.69 -0.51 -23.07
C VAL A 534 -7.64 0.66 -23.33
N HIS A 535 -8.68 0.84 -22.51
CA HIS A 535 -9.59 1.98 -22.61
C HIS A 535 -8.85 3.32 -22.39
N GLY A 536 -7.94 3.37 -21.41
CA GLY A 536 -7.08 4.53 -21.17
C GLY A 536 -6.17 4.85 -22.37
N MET A 537 -5.49 3.84 -22.91
CA MET A 537 -4.63 3.97 -24.10
C MET A 537 -5.40 4.48 -25.32
N TRP A 538 -6.57 3.89 -25.58
CA TRP A 538 -7.45 4.30 -26.68
C TRP A 538 -7.89 5.76 -26.56
N ASN A 539 -8.32 6.19 -25.37
CA ASN A 539 -8.71 7.58 -25.13
C ASN A 539 -7.52 8.54 -25.33
N GLY A 540 -6.31 8.12 -24.92
CA GLY A 540 -5.08 8.88 -25.15
C GLY A 540 -4.77 9.04 -26.62
N TRP A 541 -4.78 7.95 -27.38
CA TRP A 541 -4.56 7.94 -28.83
C TRP A 541 -5.57 8.81 -29.58
N ARG A 542 -6.86 8.74 -29.23
CA ARG A 542 -7.91 9.62 -29.81
C ARG A 542 -7.67 11.10 -29.53
N ALA A 543 -7.19 11.44 -28.32
CA ALA A 543 -6.89 12.82 -27.96
C ALA A 543 -5.66 13.37 -28.71
N ILE A 544 -4.65 12.53 -28.95
CA ILE A 544 -3.45 12.91 -29.71
C ILE A 544 -3.78 13.06 -31.20
N SER A 545 -4.50 12.09 -31.78
CA SER A 545 -4.86 12.10 -33.20
C SER A 545 -5.81 13.24 -33.58
N SER A 546 -6.74 13.62 -32.71
CA SER A 546 -7.62 14.78 -32.95
C SER A 546 -6.84 16.10 -32.98
N ARG A 547 -5.84 16.28 -32.10
CA ARG A 547 -4.96 17.45 -32.10
C ARG A 547 -4.10 17.56 -33.35
N MET A 548 -3.60 16.43 -33.87
CA MET A 548 -2.81 16.39 -35.10
C MET A 548 -3.64 16.75 -36.34
N ARG A 549 -4.91 16.31 -36.40
CA ARG A 549 -5.83 16.65 -37.51
C ARG A 549 -6.23 18.12 -37.53
N THR A 550 -6.12 18.83 -36.41
CA THR A 550 -6.41 20.27 -36.29
C THR A 550 -5.16 21.15 -36.40
N GLY A 551 -4.04 20.64 -36.93
CA GLY A 551 -2.81 21.40 -37.22
C GLY A 551 -2.96 22.42 -38.37
N PRO A 552 -2.06 23.40 -38.50
CA PRO A 552 -2.31 24.74 -39.03
C PRO A 552 -2.48 24.74 -40.56
N GLY A 553 -3.71 24.52 -41.05
CA GLY A 553 -4.01 24.52 -42.48
C GLY A 553 -5.45 24.92 -42.82
N SER A 554 -6.16 25.57 -41.91
CA SER A 554 -7.51 26.11 -42.18
C SER A 554 -7.73 27.39 -41.36
N GLY A 555 -7.00 28.43 -41.74
CA GLY A 555 -7.36 29.82 -41.46
C GLY A 555 -7.93 30.44 -42.73
#